data_AF-A0AAV6AJ37-F1
#
_entry.id   AF-A0AAV6AJ37-F1
#
_cell.length_a   1.000
_cell.length_b   1.000
_cell.length_c   1.000
_cell.angle_alpha   90.00
_cell.angle_beta   90.00
_cell.angle_gamma   90.00
#
_symmetry.space_group_name_H-M   'P 1'
#
loop_
_entity.id
_entity.type
_entity.pdbx_description
1 polymer ?
#
loop_
_entity_poly.entity_id
_entity_poly.type
_entity_poly.pdbx_seq_one_letter_code
_entity_poly.pdbx_strand_id
1 'polypeptide(L)'
;MIIANPFLAATDVPPIPAAQAWARAYDGRLGPLVNLAQAVPGTPPPDELLERLAAAAGSAAAATYGGLAGDPGLRSALASDISTVYGGRIEQDDVAITAGCN
;
A
#
# COMPACT_ATOMS: atom_id res chain seq x y z
N MET A 1 -26.32 -22.13 14.65
CA MET A 1 -26.45 -20.80 14.02
C MET A 1 -25.19 -20.04 14.39
N ILE A 2 -24.30 -19.76 13.43
CA ILE A 2 -23.08 -18.98 13.72
C ILE A 2 -23.53 -17.53 13.77
N ILE A 3 -23.46 -16.91 14.95
CA ILE A 3 -23.69 -15.49 15.11
C ILE A 3 -22.38 -14.81 14.70
N ALA A 4 -22.45 -13.98 13.65
CA ALA A 4 -21.30 -13.20 13.22
C ALA A 4 -20.89 -12.20 14.31
N ASN A 5 -19.60 -11.95 14.47
CA ASN A 5 -19.09 -10.91 15.37
C ASN A 5 -19.79 -9.57 15.04
N PRO A 6 -20.40 -8.87 16.02
CA PRO A 6 -21.12 -7.63 15.76
C PRO A 6 -20.24 -6.54 15.14
N PHE A 7 -18.93 -6.51 15.42
CA PHE A 7 -18.01 -5.57 14.80
C PHE A 7 -17.77 -5.87 13.32
N LEU A 8 -17.74 -7.15 12.94
CA LEU A 8 -17.67 -7.55 11.53
C LEU A 8 -18.96 -7.19 10.79
N ALA A 9 -20.11 -7.42 11.43
CA ALA A 9 -21.42 -7.12 10.86
C ALA A 9 -21.64 -5.60 10.68
N ALA A 10 -20.95 -4.77 11.46
CA ALA A 10 -21.02 -3.32 11.40
C ALA A 10 -20.08 -2.69 10.35
N THR A 11 -19.23 -3.46 9.68
CA THR A 11 -18.32 -2.93 8.65
C THR A 11 -19.09 -2.58 7.38
N ASP A 12 -18.91 -1.34 6.88
CA ASP A 12 -19.49 -0.91 5.62
C ASP A 12 -18.94 -1.68 4.42
N VAL A 13 -19.75 -1.81 3.38
CA VAL A 13 -19.32 -2.43 2.12
C VAL A 13 -18.28 -1.51 1.45
N PRO A 14 -17.12 -2.04 1.03
CA PRO A 14 -16.10 -1.20 0.40
C PRO A 14 -16.60 -0.59 -0.91
N PRO A 15 -16.32 0.69 -1.18
CA PRO A 15 -16.83 1.39 -2.36
C PRO A 15 -16.22 0.88 -3.67
N ILE A 16 -15.02 0.29 -3.63
CA ILE A 16 -14.30 -0.17 -4.83
C ILE A 16 -15.07 -1.31 -5.54
N PRO A 17 -15.46 -2.42 -4.88
CA PRO A 17 -16.30 -3.44 -5.51
C PRO A 17 -17.63 -2.92 -6.07
N ALA A 18 -18.26 -1.94 -5.42
CA ALA A 18 -19.49 -1.32 -5.92
C ALA A 18 -19.25 -0.57 -7.23
N ALA A 19 -18.19 0.26 -7.30
CA ALA A 19 -17.81 0.95 -8.52
C ALA A 19 -17.44 -0.03 -9.66
N GLN A 20 -16.75 -1.12 -9.33
CA GLN A 20 -16.46 -2.18 -10.30
C GLN A 20 -17.72 -2.86 -10.84
N ALA A 21 -18.77 -3.01 -10.02
CA ALA A 21 -20.05 -3.57 -10.48
C ALA A 21 -20.73 -2.65 -11.50
N TRP A 22 -20.70 -1.33 -11.31
CA TRP A 22 -21.21 -0.37 -12.29
C TRP A 22 -20.42 -0.40 -13.60
N ALA A 23 -19.08 -0.47 -13.50
CA ALA A 23 -18.21 -0.60 -14.67
C ALA A 23 -18.53 -1.86 -15.49
N ARG A 24 -18.80 -3.00 -14.83
CA ARG A 24 -19.20 -4.26 -15.48
C ARG A 24 -20.60 -4.20 -16.11
N ALA A 25 -21.52 -3.41 -15.53
CA ALA A 25 -22.89 -3.28 -16.01
C ALA A 25 -23.05 -2.25 -17.15
N TYR A 26 -22.03 -1.45 -17.43
CA TYR A 26 -22.06 -0.45 -18.49
C TYR A 26 -22.00 -1.11 -19.87
N ASP A 27 -22.92 -0.74 -20.75
CA ASP A 27 -23.13 -1.36 -22.06
C ASP A 27 -22.39 -0.66 -23.22
N GLY A 28 -21.57 0.35 -22.92
CA GLY A 28 -20.78 1.06 -23.93
C GLY A 28 -21.58 2.04 -24.80
N ARG A 29 -22.87 2.27 -24.53
CA ARG A 29 -23.74 3.09 -25.40
C ARG A 29 -23.29 4.55 -25.57
N LEU A 30 -22.44 5.06 -24.67
CA LEU A 30 -21.90 6.43 -24.68
C LEU A 30 -20.38 6.44 -24.96
N GLY A 31 -19.82 5.35 -25.52
CA GLY A 31 -18.40 5.20 -25.81
C GLY A 31 -17.62 4.42 -24.75
N PRO A 32 -16.28 4.35 -24.87
CA PRO A 32 -15.43 3.57 -23.97
C PRO A 32 -15.49 4.05 -22.52
N LEU A 33 -15.42 3.11 -21.58
CA LEU A 33 -15.30 3.44 -20.16
C LEU A 33 -13.94 4.08 -19.88
N VAL A 34 -13.95 5.24 -19.23
CA VAL A 34 -12.75 5.90 -18.69
C VAL A 34 -12.76 5.74 -17.17
N ASN A 35 -11.82 4.96 -16.63
CA ASN A 35 -11.74 4.71 -15.18
C ASN A 35 -10.84 5.77 -14.50
N LEU A 36 -11.45 6.78 -13.90
CA LEU A 36 -10.78 7.79 -13.08
C LEU A 36 -10.93 7.53 -11.56
N ALA A 37 -11.42 6.35 -11.18
CA ALA A 37 -11.72 6.00 -9.78
C ALA A 37 -10.58 5.23 -9.10
N GLN A 38 -9.41 5.13 -9.72
CA GLN A 38 -8.24 4.43 -9.19
C GLN A 38 -7.02 5.35 -9.26
N ALA A 39 -6.24 5.37 -8.18
CA ALA A 39 -4.96 6.07 -8.10
C ALA A 39 -3.77 5.12 -8.35
N VAL A 40 -4.00 3.99 -9.04
CA VAL A 40 -2.93 3.04 -9.38
C VAL A 40 -2.05 3.69 -10.46
N PRO A 41 -0.72 3.82 -10.25
CA PRO A 41 0.17 4.34 -11.27
C PRO A 41 0.11 3.51 -12.56
N GLY A 42 0.06 4.19 -13.71
CA GLY A 42 -0.04 3.54 -15.02
C GLY A 42 1.30 3.03 -15.59
N THR A 43 2.42 3.38 -14.96
CA THR A 43 3.77 2.98 -15.37
C THR A 43 4.35 1.93 -14.42
N PRO A 44 5.24 1.04 -14.90
CA PRO A 44 5.97 0.15 -14.03
C PRO A 44 6.85 0.94 -13.03
N PRO A 45 7.27 0.31 -11.91
CA PRO A 45 8.29 0.87 -11.04
C PRO A 45 9.60 1.11 -11.80
N PRO A 46 10.43 2.08 -11.38
CA PRO A 46 11.77 2.29 -11.96
C PRO A 46 12.65 1.03 -11.89
N ASP A 47 13.51 0.84 -12.89
CA ASP A 47 14.37 -0.35 -13.00
C ASP A 47 15.29 -0.51 -11.79
N GLU A 48 15.82 0.59 -11.26
CA GLU A 48 16.69 0.57 -10.08
C GLU A 48 15.96 0.04 -8.84
N LEU A 49 14.66 0.31 -8.71
CA LEU A 49 13.85 -0.22 -7.61
C LEU A 49 13.64 -1.73 -7.78
N LEU A 50 13.38 -2.20 -9.01
CA LEU A 50 13.22 -3.62 -9.30
C LEU A 50 14.50 -4.41 -9.03
N GLU A 51 15.66 -3.88 -9.44
CA GLU A 51 16.98 -4.48 -9.16
C GLU A 51 17.26 -4.60 -7.67
N ARG A 52 16.99 -3.53 -6.90
CA ARG A 52 17.18 -3.54 -5.44
C ARG A 52 16.25 -4.52 -4.74
N LEU A 53 15.00 -4.60 -5.19
CA LEU A 53 14.02 -5.54 -4.66
C LEU A 53 14.47 -7.00 -4.90
N ALA A 54 14.93 -7.31 -6.11
CA ALA A 54 15.44 -8.64 -6.45
C ALA A 54 16.66 -9.02 -5.60
N ALA A 55 17.61 -8.09 -5.44
CA ALA A 55 18.79 -8.31 -4.61
C ALA A 55 18.42 -8.52 -3.13
N ALA A 56 17.50 -7.72 -2.59
CA ALA A 56 17.03 -7.87 -1.21
C ALA A 56 16.32 -9.21 -0.98
N ALA A 57 15.46 -9.62 -1.92
CA ALA A 57 14.74 -10.89 -1.85
C ALA A 57 15.65 -12.12 -1.90
N GLY A 58 16.81 -12.02 -2.58
CA GLY A 58 17.81 -13.08 -2.63
C GLY A 58 18.65 -13.25 -1.36
N SER A 59 18.53 -12.33 -0.38
CA SER A 59 19.32 -12.36 0.84
C SER A 59 18.72 -13.27 1.91
N ALA A 60 19.48 -14.24 2.40
CA ALA A 60 19.05 -15.09 3.52
C ALA A 60 18.75 -14.29 4.80
N ALA A 61 19.41 -13.13 5.00
CA ALA A 61 19.13 -12.25 6.14
C ALA A 61 17.71 -11.67 6.09
N ALA A 62 17.17 -11.44 4.88
CA ALA A 62 15.81 -10.94 4.69
C ALA A 62 14.73 -12.00 5.02
N ALA A 63 15.10 -13.27 5.13
CA ALA A 63 14.21 -14.37 5.50
C ALA A 63 14.19 -14.65 7.02
N THR A 64 14.71 -13.73 7.83
CA THR A 64 14.70 -13.83 9.30
C THR A 64 13.64 -12.93 9.91
N TYR A 65 13.36 -13.10 11.20
CA TYR A 65 12.49 -12.18 11.93
C TYR A 65 13.12 -10.79 11.98
N GLY A 66 12.40 -9.79 11.48
CA GLY A 66 12.75 -8.39 11.61
C GLY A 66 12.41 -7.80 12.97
N GLY A 67 12.82 -6.54 13.19
CA GLY A 67 12.40 -5.76 14.36
C GLY A 67 10.89 -5.52 14.37
N LEU A 68 10.30 -5.42 15.57
CA LEU A 68 8.85 -5.26 15.75
C LEU A 68 8.27 -4.02 15.04
N ALA A 69 9.02 -2.91 15.05
CA ALA A 69 8.63 -1.67 14.37
C ALA A 69 9.09 -1.63 12.90
N GLY A 70 9.73 -2.69 12.40
CA GLY A 70 10.33 -2.76 11.07
C GLY A 70 11.85 -2.61 11.05
N ASP A 71 12.41 -2.68 9.85
CA ASP A 71 13.85 -2.58 9.60
C ASP A 71 14.43 -1.21 10.03
N PRO A 72 15.49 -1.16 10.86
CA PRO A 72 16.09 0.09 11.32
C PRO A 72 16.57 1.02 10.22
N GLY A 73 17.17 0.47 9.16
CA GLY A 73 17.69 1.25 8.03
C GLY A 73 16.56 1.92 7.25
N LEU A 74 15.50 1.16 6.95
CA LEU A 74 14.31 1.68 6.29
C LEU A 74 13.60 2.76 7.11
N ARG A 75 13.47 2.57 8.43
CA ARG A 75 12.88 3.56 9.34
C ARG A 75 13.68 4.87 9.33
N SER A 76 15.01 4.79 9.41
CA SER A 76 15.88 5.97 9.38
C SER A 76 15.83 6.69 8.02
N ALA A 77 15.81 5.95 6.92
CA ALA A 77 15.73 6.53 5.58
C ALA A 77 14.39 7.27 5.38
N LEU A 78 13.27 6.64 5.77
CA LEU A 78 11.95 7.25 5.66
C LEU A 78 11.81 8.51 6.52
N ALA A 79 12.32 8.49 7.76
CA ALA A 79 12.32 9.67 8.64
C ALA A 79 13.09 10.85 8.01
N SER A 80 14.26 10.57 7.42
CA SER A 80 15.08 11.57 6.73
C SER A 80 14.38 12.13 5.48
N ASP A 81 13.80 11.26 4.66
CA ASP A 81 13.10 11.66 3.43
C ASP A 81 11.89 12.54 3.74
N ILE A 82 11.04 12.13 4.68
CA ILE A 82 9.86 12.92 5.07
C ILE A 82 10.29 14.26 5.70
N SER A 83 11.30 14.27 6.56
CA SER A 83 11.83 15.50 7.14
C SER A 83 12.35 16.46 6.07
N THR A 84 13.03 15.92 5.04
CA THR A 84 13.57 16.70 3.92
C THR A 84 12.46 17.27 3.04
N VAL A 85 11.46 16.45 2.70
CA VAL A 85 10.36 16.85 1.79
C VAL A 85 9.41 17.85 2.45
N TYR A 86 9.10 17.65 3.74
CA TYR A 86 8.05 18.40 4.42
C TYR A 86 8.58 19.42 5.46
N GLY A 87 9.89 19.46 5.72
CA GLY A 87 10.52 20.43 6.63
C GLY A 87 10.26 20.21 8.12
N GLY A 88 9.63 19.09 8.50
CA GLY A 88 9.45 18.69 9.89
C GLY A 88 10.67 17.94 10.44
N ARG A 89 10.76 17.81 11.77
CA ARG A 89 11.70 16.88 12.41
C ARG A 89 10.98 15.58 12.71
N ILE A 90 11.40 14.50 12.06
CA ILE A 90 10.97 13.12 12.33
C ILE A 90 12.22 12.30 12.62
N GLU A 91 12.21 11.56 13.72
CA GLU A 91 13.28 10.65 14.09
C GLU A 91 12.89 9.20 13.78
N GLN A 92 13.88 8.32 13.75
CA GLN A 92 13.65 6.89 13.50
C GLN A 92 12.61 6.29 14.46
N ASP A 93 12.61 6.73 15.72
CA ASP A 93 11.70 6.26 16.77
C ASP A 93 10.25 6.75 16.60
N ASP A 94 10.02 7.75 15.75
CA ASP A 94 8.69 8.21 15.35
C ASP A 94 8.09 7.36 14.21
N VAL A 95 8.86 6.42 13.65
CA VAL A 95 8.48 5.65 12.45
C VAL A 95 8.30 4.16 12.78
N ALA A 96 7.19 3.59 12.33
CA ALA A 96 6.97 2.15 12.24
C ALA A 96 6.63 1.76 10.79
N ILE A 97 7.10 0.60 10.33
CA ILE A 97 6.87 0.09 8.98
C ILE A 97 5.73 -0.93 8.99
N THR A 98 4.72 -0.73 8.15
CA THR A 98 3.57 -1.64 7.97
C THR A 98 3.42 -2.05 6.50
N ALA A 99 2.67 -3.12 6.26
CA ALA A 99 2.38 -3.62 4.91
C ALA A 99 1.24 -2.81 4.26
N GLY A 100 1.55 -1.56 3.92
CA GLY A 100 0.56 -0.60 3.42
C GLY A 100 -0.10 0.20 4.54
N CYS A 101 -0.84 1.23 4.14
CA CYS A 101 -1.52 2.17 5.04
C CYS A 101 -2.97 1.78 5.39
N ASN A 102 -3.51 0.73 4.77
CA ASN A 102 -4.88 0.25 4.98
C ASN A 102 -4.98 -0.73 6.15
#